data_AF-A0A1R4H3L6-F1
#
_entry.id   AF-A0A1R4H3L6-F1
#
_cell.length_a   1.000
_cell.length_b   1.000
_cell.length_c   1.000
_cell.angle_alpha   90.00
_cell.angle_beta   90.00
_cell.angle_gamma   90.00
#
_symmetry.space_group_name_H-M   'P 1'
#
loop_
_entity.id
_entity.type
_entity.pdbx_description
1 polymer ?
#
loop_
_entity_poly.entity_id
_entity_poly.type
_entity_poly.pdbx_seq_one_letter_code
_entity_poly.pdbx_strand_id
1 'polypeptide(L)' 'MRELAKLRWQCRRGTLELDILLTRYLDRYYQSATHDEKAQFIELLSAEDDVLLALLITGTLPLPPNMHGLIQKIHHL' A
#
# COMPACT_ATOMS: atom_id res chain seq x y z
N MET A 1 -0.66 -0.57 -19.78
CA MET A 1 0.53 0.24 -19.42
C MET A 1 0.22 1.55 -18.64
N ARG A 2 -1.04 1.93 -18.37
CA ARG A 2 -1.36 3.18 -17.65
C ARG A 2 -1.63 3.03 -16.14
N GLU A 3 -1.95 1.83 -15.66
CA GLU A 3 -2.32 1.62 -14.26
C GLU A 3 -1.12 1.70 -13.31
N LEU A 4 0.02 1.07 -13.65
CA LEU A 4 1.24 1.16 -12.83
C LEU A 4 1.75 2.60 -12.69
N ALA A 5 1.67 3.42 -13.74
CA ALA A 5 2.05 4.82 -13.68
C ALA A 5 1.12 5.64 -12.77
N LYS A 6 -0.19 5.36 -12.79
CA LYS A 6 -1.16 5.98 -11.88
C LYS A 6 -0.90 5.57 -10.43
N LEU A 7 -0.70 4.28 -10.17
CA LEU A 7 -0.41 3.76 -8.82
C LEU A 7 0.88 4.34 -8.28
N ARG A 8 1.93 4.41 -9.10
CA ARG A 8 3.21 5.01 -8.72
C ARG A 8 3.08 6.51 -8.42
N TRP A 9 2.17 7.21 -9.11
CA TRP A 9 1.84 8.59 -8.77
C TRP A 9 1.04 8.70 -7.47
N GLN A 10 0.10 7.79 -7.20
CA GLN A 10 -0.64 7.71 -5.92
C GLN A 10 0.25 7.35 -4.71
N CYS A 11 1.41 6.74 -4.95
CA CYS A 11 2.42 6.47 -3.91
C CYS A 11 3.19 7.74 -3.50
N ARG A 12 3.21 8.78 -4.35
CA ARG A 12 3.88 10.06 -4.05
C ARG A 12 3.06 10.86 -3.05
N ARG A 13 3.32 10.60 -1.77
CA ARG A 13 2.64 11.23 -0.64
C ARG A 13 3.60 12.16 0.11
N GLY A 14 3.06 12.96 1.03
CA GLY A 14 3.82 14.00 1.76
C GLY A 14 4.95 13.46 2.64
N THR A 15 4.93 12.18 2.98
CA THR A 15 5.92 11.53 3.84
C THR A 15 6.82 10.60 3.02
N LEU A 16 8.14 10.79 3.12
CA LEU A 16 9.13 10.00 2.38
C LEU A 16 9.06 8.49 2.74
N GLU A 17 8.83 8.16 4.01
CA GLU A 17 8.70 6.76 4.45
C GLU A 17 7.54 6.04 3.77
N LEU A 18 6.38 6.70 3.67
CA LEU A 18 5.21 6.18 2.93
C LEU A 18 5.54 5.96 1.46
N ASP A 19 6.16 6.96 0.81
CA ASP A 19 6.54 6.88 -0.60
C ASP A 19 7.50 5.71 -0.86
N ILE A 20 8.51 5.51 0.00
CA ILE A 20 9.47 4.42 -0.11
C ILE A 20 8.80 3.07 0.08
N LEU A 21 7.98 2.89 1.12
CA LEU A 21 7.31 1.62 1.42
C LEU A 21 6.34 1.22 0.31
N LEU A 22 5.47 2.15 -0.11
CA LEU A 22 4.49 1.91 -1.17
C LEU A 22 5.17 1.65 -2.52
N THR A 23 6.21 2.43 -2.86
CA THR A 23 6.96 2.24 -4.12
C THR A 23 7.75 0.93 -4.11
N ARG A 24 8.36 0.53 -2.99
CA ARG A 24 9.03 -0.77 -2.85
C ARG A 24 8.06 -1.93 -3.03
N TYR A 25 6.90 -1.86 -2.38
CA TYR A 25 5.87 -2.87 -2.53
C TYR A 25 5.36 -2.94 -3.98
N LEU A 26 5.10 -1.79 -4.61
CA LEU A 26 4.69 -1.71 -6.01
C LEU A 26 5.74 -2.33 -6.96
N ASP A 27 7.02 -2.06 -6.73
CA ASP A 27 8.08 -2.53 -7.63
C ASP A 27 8.36 -4.03 -7.47
N ARG A 28 8.46 -4.51 -6.22
CA ARG A 28 8.91 -5.87 -5.91
C ARG A 28 7.78 -6.87 -5.68
N TYR A 29 6.68 -6.46 -5.06
CA TYR A 29 5.63 -7.36 -4.59
C TYR A 29 4.40 -7.31 -5.49
N TYR A 30 4.00 -6.12 -5.97
CA TYR A 30 2.82 -5.98 -6.83
C TYR A 30 2.94 -6.77 -8.13
N GLN A 31 4.14 -6.97 -8.69
CA GLN A 31 4.31 -7.82 -9.89
C GLN A 31 3.99 -9.29 -9.61
N SER A 32 4.41 -9.82 -8.45
CA SER A 32 4.19 -11.21 -8.03
C SER A 32 2.91 -11.43 -7.21
N ALA A 33 2.24 -10.34 -6.81
CA ALA A 33 1.01 -10.39 -6.03
C ALA A 33 -0.17 -10.95 -6.84
N THR A 34 -1.06 -11.63 -6.12
CA THR A 34 -2.31 -12.15 -6.67
C THR A 34 -3.27 -11.03 -7.07
N HIS A 35 -4.29 -11.34 -7.87
CA HIS A 35 -5.30 -10.34 -8.26
C HIS A 35 -6.04 -9.76 -7.05
N ASP A 36 -6.27 -10.58 -6.01
CA ASP A 36 -6.89 -10.15 -4.76
C ASP A 36 -5.99 -9.14 -4.02
N GLU A 37 -4.71 -9.48 -3.78
CA GLU A 37 -3.74 -8.56 -3.18
C GLU A 37 -3.56 -7.26 -3.96
N LYS A 38 -3.60 -7.33 -5.30
CA LYS A 38 -3.56 -6.13 -6.15
C LYS A 38 -4.78 -5.26 -5.94
N ALA A 39 -5.99 -5.84 -5.90
CA ALA A 39 -7.22 -5.09 -5.65
C ALA A 39 -7.18 -4.43 -4.26
N GLN A 40 -6.73 -5.15 -3.25
CA GLN A 40 -6.54 -4.64 -1.89
C GLN A 40 -5.52 -3.50 -1.83
N PHE A 41 -4.40 -3.62 -2.54
CA PHE A 41 -3.42 -2.53 -2.61
C PHE A 41 -3.98 -1.28 -3.28
N ILE A 42 -4.79 -1.45 -4.33
CA ILE A 42 -5.47 -0.34 -5.01
C ILE A 42 -6.48 0.32 -4.07
N GLU A 43 -7.28 -0.47 -3.35
CA GLU A 43 -8.23 0.02 -2.35
C GLU A 43 -7.51 0.77 -1.22
N LEU A 44 -6.37 0.24 -0.77
CA LEU A 44 -5.50 0.90 0.20
C LEU A 44 -4.96 2.24 -0.33
N LEU A 45 -4.50 2.30 -1.58
CA LEU A 45 -4.04 3.54 -2.21
C LEU A 45 -5.16 4.55 -2.45
N SER A 46 -6.42 4.11 -2.45
CA SER A 46 -7.59 4.99 -2.50
C SER A 46 -7.94 5.58 -1.13
N ALA A 47 -7.35 5.08 -0.03
CA ALA A 47 -7.50 5.64 1.30
C ALA A 47 -6.68 6.93 1.48
N GLU A 48 -7.09 7.74 2.45
CA GLU A 48 -6.46 9.02 2.79
C GLU A 48 -5.04 8.83 3.35
N ASP A 49 -4.18 9.84 3.14
CA ASP A 49 -2.80 9.86 3.63
C ASP A 49 -2.71 9.64 5.13
N ASP A 50 -3.63 10.25 5.88
CA ASP A 50 -3.72 10.14 7.33
C ASP A 50 -3.96 8.70 7.79
N VAL A 51 -4.82 7.97 7.07
CA VAL A 51 -5.11 6.55 7.34
C VAL A 51 -3.90 5.69 7.05
N LEU A 52 -3.23 5.89 5.91
CA LEU A 52 -2.02 5.12 5.58
C LEU A 52 -0.89 5.38 6.57
N LEU A 53 -0.70 6.64 6.96
CA LEU A 53 0.29 7.02 7.95
C LEU A 53 -0.04 6.39 9.30
N ALA A 54 -1.28 6.51 9.77
CA ALA A 54 -1.74 5.90 11.01
C ALA A 54 -1.61 4.37 10.97
N LEU A 55 -1.87 3.72 9.82
CA LEU A 55 -1.69 2.29 9.63
C LEU A 55 -0.24 1.85 9.79
N LEU A 56 0.68 2.56 9.14
CA LEU A 56 2.10 2.21 9.19
C LEU A 56 2.76 2.59 10.52
N ILE A 57 2.30 3.67 11.16
CA ILE A 57 2.84 4.16 12.43
C ILE A 57 2.24 3.40 13.62
N THR A 58 0.92 3.17 13.62
CA THR A 58 0.19 2.59 14.76
C THR A 58 0.00 1.07 14.62
N GLY A 59 0.10 0.53 13.40
CA GLY A 59 -0.09 -0.90 13.11
C GLY A 59 -1.51 -1.42 13.38
N THR A 60 -2.44 -0.56 13.80
CA THR A 60 -3.72 -0.96 14.39
C THR A 60 -4.82 0.02 13.99
N LEU A 61 -5.43 -0.20 12.82
CA LEU A 61 -6.75 0.33 12.49
C LEU A 61 -7.67 -0.84 12.14
N PRO A 62 -9.00 -0.70 12.25
CA PRO A 62 -9.95 -1.72 11.83
C PRO A 62 -9.94 -1.81 10.31
N LEU A 63 -8.92 -2.45 9.76
CA LEU A 63 -8.92 -2.86 8.37
C LEU A 63 -9.87 -4.06 8.23
N PRO A 64 -10.52 -4.19 7.07
CA PRO A 64 -11.23 -5.41 6.78
C PRO A 64 -10.19 -6.57 6.78
N PRO A 65 -10.55 -7.73 7.34
CA PRO A 65 -9.59 -8.80 7.70
C PRO A 65 -8.80 -9.33 6.50
N ASN A 66 -9.31 -9.12 5.29
CA ASN A 66 -8.62 -9.40 4.05
C ASN A 66 -7.33 -8.55 3.90
N MET A 67 -7.30 -7.28 4.31
CA MET A 67 -6.15 -6.38 4.08
C MET A 67 -5.02 -6.51 5.11
N HIS A 68 -5.26 -7.21 6.24
CA HIS A 68 -4.23 -7.40 7.27
C HIS A 68 -2.97 -8.08 6.75
N GLY A 69 -3.11 -9.08 5.88
CA GLY A 69 -1.96 -9.80 5.31
C GLY A 69 -1.08 -8.91 4.43
N LEU A 70 -1.69 -7.97 3.71
CA LEU A 70 -0.98 -7.01 2.86
C LEU A 70 -0.19 -6.00 3.70
N ILE A 71 -0.79 -5.43 4.74
CA ILE A 71 -0.11 -4.49 5.64
C ILE A 71 1.03 -5.15 6.40
N GLN A 72 0.84 -6.36 6.93
CA GLN A 72 1.93 -7.09 7.58
C GLN A 72 3.11 -7.33 6.64
N LYS A 73 2.84 -7.67 5.37
CA LYS A 73 3.89 -7.78 4.35
C LYS A 73 4.62 -6.46 4.13
N ILE A 74 3.90 -5.34 4.01
CA ILE A 74 4.49 -4.01 3.80
C ILE A 74 5.32 -3.57 5.02
N HIS A 75 4.89 -3.89 6.23
CA HIS A 75 5.65 -3.58 7.46
C HIS A 75 6.92 -4.44 7.61
N HIS A 76 6.96 -5.65 7.04
CA HIS A 76 8.11 -6.56 7.13
C HIS A 76 9.13 -6.39 5.97
N LEU A 77 9.07 -5.28 5.24
CA LEU A 77 9.69 -5.04 3.93
C LEU A 77 10.80 -3.96 3.99
#